data_AF-A0A1Y2DJ86-F1
#
_entry.id   AF-A0A1Y2DJ86-F1
#
_cell.length_a   1.000
_cell.length_b   1.000
_cell.length_c   1.000
_cell.angle_alpha   90.00
_cell.angle_beta   90.00
_cell.angle_gamma   90.00
#
_symmetry.space_group_name_H-M   'P 1'
#
loop_
_entity.id
_entity.type
_entity.pdbx_description
1 polymer ?
#
loop_
_entity_poly.entity_id
_entity_poly.type
_entity_poly.pdbx_seq_one_letter_code
_entity_poly.pdbx_strand_id
1 'polypeptide(L)'
;MTPGTSVPPHFHKRFSESFDLISGSMSVYSSTSPELDALEASAKKLEIGKPVTVEPKVYHQYKVGGEQTVLRRILTPGDANFERLLKILNGLHADGKLAEMSQSAVLMAIVMGLSDAHLIGPGKEMLDGVEAAKKKR
;
A
#
# COMPACT_ATOMS: atom_id res chain seq x y z
N MET A 1 -11.98 -5.58 -2.60
CA MET A 1 -11.26 -5.40 -1.33
C MET A 1 -12.24 -5.58 -0.20
N THR A 2 -11.85 -6.35 0.83
CA THR A 2 -12.70 -6.64 1.98
C THR A 2 -12.88 -5.41 2.88
N PRO A 3 -14.05 -5.26 3.54
CA PRO A 3 -14.28 -4.19 4.51
C PRO A 3 -13.17 -4.09 5.56
N GLY A 4 -12.80 -2.86 5.94
CA GLY A 4 -11.79 -2.60 6.96
C GLY A 4 -10.33 -2.85 6.54
N THR A 5 -10.07 -3.28 5.30
CA THR A 5 -8.71 -3.38 4.77
C THR A 5 -8.03 -2.03 4.81
N SER A 6 -6.80 -1.97 5.32
CA SER A 6 -5.94 -0.80 5.25
C SER A 6 -4.57 -1.16 4.69
N VAL A 7 -3.92 -0.17 4.10
CA VAL A 7 -2.49 -0.24 3.78
C VAL A 7 -1.75 0.77 4.65
N PRO A 8 -0.62 0.39 5.27
CA PRO A 8 0.11 1.28 6.16
C PRO A 8 0.61 2.55 5.46
N PRO A 9 0.87 3.63 6.21
CA PRO A 9 1.54 4.83 5.71
C PRO A 9 2.85 4.53 4.97
N HIS A 10 2.95 5.00 3.74
CA HIS A 10 4.12 4.80 2.89
C HIS A 10 4.22 5.84 1.77
N PHE A 11 5.28 5.79 0.98
CA PHE A 11 5.37 6.51 -0.28
C PHE A 11 6.06 5.66 -1.35
N HIS A 12 5.86 6.04 -2.62
CA HIS A 12 6.55 5.47 -3.76
C HIS A 12 7.56 6.46 -4.33
N LYS A 13 8.69 5.98 -4.85
CA LYS A 13 9.72 6.81 -5.50
C LYS A 13 9.65 6.72 -7.02
N ARG A 14 9.20 5.58 -7.55
CA ARG A 14 9.32 5.24 -8.99
C ARG A 14 8.11 5.60 -9.84
N PHE A 15 6.93 5.70 -9.26
CA PHE A 15 5.67 5.91 -10.00
C PHE A 15 4.66 6.72 -9.20
N SER A 16 3.75 7.37 -9.90
CA SER A 16 2.50 7.86 -9.33
C SER A 16 1.48 6.73 -9.25
N GLU A 17 0.56 6.83 -8.30
CA GLU A 17 -0.51 5.86 -8.10
C GLU A 17 -1.87 6.57 -8.13
N SER A 18 -2.70 6.21 -9.11
CA SER A 18 -4.08 6.70 -9.21
C SER A 18 -5.06 5.66 -8.68
N PHE A 19 -6.02 6.14 -7.88
CA PHE A 19 -7.09 5.37 -7.28
C PHE A 19 -8.42 5.77 -7.91
N ASP A 20 -9.03 4.88 -8.68
CA ASP A 20 -10.31 5.08 -9.33
C ASP A 20 -11.35 4.13 -8.75
N LEU A 21 -12.25 4.68 -7.93
CA LEU A 21 -13.28 3.91 -7.24
C LEU A 21 -14.38 3.49 -8.22
N ILE A 22 -14.62 2.19 -8.31
CA ILE A 22 -15.66 1.60 -9.17
C ILE A 22 -16.94 1.35 -8.36
N SER A 23 -16.81 0.79 -7.16
CA SER A 23 -17.93 0.55 -6.24
C SER A 23 -17.47 0.40 -4.78
N GLY A 24 -18.40 0.57 -3.83
CA GLY A 24 -18.14 0.49 -2.39
C GLY A 24 -17.62 1.80 -1.82
N SER A 25 -16.80 1.72 -0.78
CA SER A 25 -16.28 2.88 -0.05
C SER A 25 -14.80 2.75 0.30
N MET A 26 -14.06 3.84 0.13
CA MET A 26 -12.63 3.94 0.46
C MET A 26 -12.24 5.39 0.70
N SER A 27 -11.27 5.61 1.58
CA SER A 27 -10.59 6.89 1.76
C SER A 27 -9.11 6.74 1.43
N VAL A 28 -8.56 7.73 0.74
CA VAL A 28 -7.13 7.91 0.52
C VAL A 28 -6.68 9.07 1.37
N TYR A 29 -5.54 8.92 2.03
CA TYR A 29 -4.88 9.92 2.84
C TYR A 29 -3.61 10.29 2.10
N SER A 30 -3.28 11.56 1.98
CA SER A 30 -2.08 12.01 1.28
C SER A 30 -1.52 13.29 1.87
N SER A 31 -0.22 13.29 2.19
CA SER A 31 0.48 14.43 2.78
C SER A 31 1.88 14.56 2.19
N THR A 32 2.38 15.79 2.12
CA THR A 32 3.80 16.07 1.83
C THR A 32 4.67 16.04 3.09
N SER A 33 4.05 15.96 4.26
CA SER A 33 4.72 15.78 5.55
C SER A 33 4.78 14.29 5.92
N PRO A 34 5.92 13.81 6.46
CA PRO A 34 6.05 12.43 6.96
C PRO A 34 5.31 12.21 8.31
N GLU A 35 4.79 13.26 8.92
CA GLU A 35 4.10 13.16 10.21
C GLU A 35 2.77 12.41 10.07
N LEU A 36 2.56 11.38 10.91
CA LEU A 36 1.38 10.52 10.84
C LEU A 36 0.09 11.29 11.11
N ASP A 37 0.10 12.26 12.03
CA ASP A 37 -1.06 13.09 12.35
C ASP A 37 -1.47 13.96 11.15
N ALA A 38 -0.49 14.53 10.45
CA ALA A 38 -0.74 15.30 9.23
C ALA A 38 -1.33 14.40 8.13
N LEU A 39 -0.88 13.15 8.04
CA LEU A 39 -1.43 12.18 7.10
C LEU A 39 -2.87 11.79 7.47
N GLU A 40 -3.16 11.47 8.73
CA GLU A 40 -4.52 11.12 9.17
C GLU A 40 -5.51 12.28 8.96
N ALA A 41 -5.09 13.53 9.20
CA ALA A 41 -5.91 14.71 8.96
C ALA A 41 -6.23 14.97 7.47
N SER A 42 -5.45 14.40 6.55
CA SER A 42 -5.59 14.60 5.09
C SER A 42 -6.65 13.71 4.42
N ALA A 43 -7.45 12.98 5.21
CA ALA A 43 -8.41 12.00 4.72
C ALA A 43 -9.30 12.54 3.60
N LYS A 44 -9.25 11.89 2.43
CA LYS A 44 -10.13 12.17 1.30
C LYS A 44 -10.93 10.92 0.95
N LYS A 45 -12.25 10.98 1.14
CA LYS A 45 -13.16 9.95 0.66
C LYS A 45 -13.14 9.95 -0.87
N LEU A 46 -13.00 8.77 -1.47
CA LEU A 46 -13.09 8.65 -2.93
C LEU A 46 -14.55 8.70 -3.38
N GLU A 47 -14.75 9.34 -4.53
CA GLU A 47 -16.03 9.36 -5.23
C GLU A 47 -15.94 8.43 -6.45
N ILE A 48 -17.04 7.74 -6.75
CA ILE A 48 -17.09 6.80 -7.88
C ILE A 48 -16.84 7.56 -9.18
N GLY A 49 -15.93 7.04 -10.00
CA GLY A 49 -15.56 7.63 -11.30
C GLY A 49 -14.78 8.95 -11.22
N LYS A 50 -14.30 9.35 -10.04
CA LYS A 50 -13.42 10.51 -9.86
C LYS A 50 -12.06 10.05 -9.31
N PRO A 51 -11.10 9.73 -10.19
CA PRO A 51 -9.80 9.24 -9.77
C PRO A 51 -9.04 10.27 -8.92
N VAL A 52 -8.30 9.78 -7.94
CA VAL A 52 -7.34 10.57 -7.16
C VAL A 52 -5.94 10.02 -7.42
N THR A 53 -5.01 10.89 -7.82
CA THR A 53 -3.61 10.52 -8.04
C THR A 53 -2.75 10.98 -6.89
N VAL A 54 -1.90 10.08 -6.42
CA VAL A 54 -0.81 10.37 -5.48
C VAL A 54 0.49 10.38 -6.27
N GLU A 55 1.19 11.51 -6.23
CA GLU A 55 2.46 11.69 -6.95
C GLU A 55 3.62 10.97 -6.23
N PRO A 56 4.72 10.66 -6.95
CA PRO A 56 5.91 10.10 -6.32
C PRO A 56 6.39 10.98 -5.16
N LYS A 57 6.87 10.34 -4.10
CA LYS A 57 7.37 10.93 -2.86
C LYS A 57 6.30 11.62 -2.01
N VAL A 58 5.02 11.47 -2.34
CA VAL A 58 3.91 11.87 -1.47
C VAL A 58 3.57 10.71 -0.54
N TYR A 59 3.54 11.00 0.76
CA TYR A 59 3.15 10.04 1.79
C TYR A 59 1.66 9.78 1.67
N HIS A 60 1.26 8.52 1.68
CA HIS A 60 -0.12 8.13 1.56
C HIS A 60 -0.43 6.81 2.26
N GLN A 61 -1.71 6.61 2.49
CA GLN A 61 -2.32 5.35 2.89
C GLN A 61 -3.75 5.30 2.35
N TYR A 62 -4.38 4.14 2.41
CA TYR A 62 -5.82 4.04 2.19
C TYR A 62 -6.49 3.14 3.22
N LYS A 63 -7.77 3.42 3.47
CA LYS A 63 -8.64 2.62 4.33
C LYS A 63 -9.93 2.32 3.57
N VAL A 64 -10.24 1.04 3.43
CA VAL A 64 -11.51 0.56 2.86
C VAL A 64 -12.59 0.73 3.93
N GLY A 65 -13.78 1.18 3.52
CA GLY A 65 -14.92 1.39 4.40
C GLY A 65 -15.60 0.10 4.84
N GLY A 66 -16.87 0.20 5.22
CA GLY A 66 -17.67 -0.91 5.73
C GLY A 66 -18.26 -1.84 4.65
N GLU A 67 -17.93 -1.61 3.37
CA GLU A 67 -18.54 -2.30 2.24
C GLU A 67 -17.48 -3.00 1.40
N GLN A 68 -17.91 -4.02 0.65
CA GLN A 68 -17.06 -4.64 -0.35
C GLN A 68 -16.75 -3.60 -1.45
N THR A 69 -15.46 -3.31 -1.64
CA THR A 69 -15.01 -2.23 -2.51
C THR A 69 -14.31 -2.75 -3.74
N VAL A 70 -14.66 -2.23 -4.92
CA VAL A 70 -13.94 -2.48 -6.18
C VAL A 70 -13.25 -1.18 -6.59
N LEU A 71 -11.96 -1.28 -6.85
CA LEU A 71 -11.07 -0.18 -7.17
C LEU A 71 -10.25 -0.56 -8.40
N ARG A 72 -10.07 0.38 -9.32
CA ARG A 72 -9.03 0.34 -10.33
C ARG A 72 -7.84 1.17 -9.85
N ARG A 73 -6.66 0.56 -9.82
CA ARG A 73 -5.40 1.27 -9.61
C ARG A 73 -4.62 1.40 -10.90
N ILE A 74 -3.99 2.55 -11.10
CA ILE A 74 -3.14 2.83 -12.26
C ILE A 74 -1.78 3.32 -11.75
N LEU A 75 -0.69 2.71 -12.23
CA LEU A 75 0.68 3.12 -11.90
C LEU A 75 1.33 3.77 -13.11
N THR A 76 1.91 4.97 -12.94
CA THR A 76 2.56 5.72 -14.03
C THR A 76 3.94 6.26 -13.63
N PRO A 77 5.03 5.89 -14.34
CA PRO A 77 5.10 4.82 -15.34
C PRO A 77 4.75 3.45 -14.71
N GLY A 78 4.43 2.48 -15.57
CA GLY A 78 4.26 1.10 -15.10
C GLY A 78 5.55 0.57 -14.48
N ASP A 79 5.41 -0.30 -13.46
CA ASP A 79 6.55 -0.84 -12.72
C ASP A 79 6.59 -2.38 -12.76
N ALA A 80 7.65 -2.92 -13.36
CA ALA A 80 7.76 -4.36 -13.58
C ALA A 80 7.91 -5.17 -12.28
N ASN A 81 8.47 -4.58 -11.21
CA ASN A 81 8.59 -5.27 -9.93
C ASN A 81 7.24 -5.31 -9.21
N PHE A 82 6.46 -4.23 -9.32
CA PHE A 82 5.09 -4.22 -8.85
C PHE A 82 4.23 -5.27 -9.58
N GLU A 83 4.37 -5.39 -10.91
CA GLU A 83 3.66 -6.42 -11.66
C GLU A 83 4.04 -7.85 -11.21
N ARG A 84 5.33 -8.11 -10.97
CA ARG A 84 5.80 -9.40 -10.42
C ARG A 84 5.22 -9.66 -9.04
N LEU A 85 5.17 -8.64 -8.18
CA LEU A 85 4.51 -8.74 -6.88
C LEU A 85 3.04 -9.14 -7.02
N LEU A 86 2.28 -8.52 -7.93
CA LEU A 86 0.88 -8.87 -8.14
C LEU A 86 0.73 -10.35 -8.54
N LYS A 87 1.64 -10.89 -9.36
CA LYS A 87 1.65 -12.33 -9.70
C LYS A 87 1.88 -13.20 -8.47
N ILE A 88 2.82 -12.81 -7.59
CA ILE A 88 3.08 -13.51 -6.32
C ILE A 88 1.84 -13.47 -5.41
N LEU A 89 1.23 -12.30 -5.22
CA LEU A 89 0.05 -12.14 -4.37
C LEU A 89 -1.15 -12.94 -4.90
N ASN A 90 -1.35 -12.96 -6.23
CA ASN A 90 -2.39 -13.78 -6.86
C ASN A 90 -2.15 -15.28 -6.64
N GLY A 91 -0.90 -15.74 -6.75
CA GLY A 91 -0.53 -17.12 -6.43
C GLY A 91 -0.82 -17.47 -4.96
N LEU A 92 -0.37 -16.63 -4.02
CA LEU A 92 -0.66 -16.81 -2.59
C LEU A 92 -2.16 -16.81 -2.30
N HIS A 93 -2.95 -15.99 -2.99
CA HIS A 93 -4.40 -16.00 -2.84
C HIS A 93 -5.02 -17.30 -3.35
N ALA A 94 -4.62 -17.77 -4.52
CA ALA A 94 -5.09 -19.04 -5.09
C ALA A 94 -4.76 -20.24 -4.19
N ASP A 95 -3.60 -20.18 -3.51
CA ASP A 95 -3.16 -21.21 -2.56
C ASP A 95 -3.81 -21.07 -1.17
N GLY A 96 -4.65 -20.06 -0.93
CA GLY A 96 -5.27 -19.79 0.38
C GLY A 96 -4.31 -19.22 1.45
N LYS A 97 -3.10 -18.79 1.05
CA LYS A 97 -2.01 -18.35 1.94
C LYS A 97 -1.83 -16.84 2.02
N LEU A 98 -2.62 -16.05 1.30
CA LEU A 98 -2.47 -14.58 1.30
C LEU A 98 -2.58 -13.99 2.72
N ALA A 99 -3.44 -14.54 3.57
CA ALA A 99 -3.61 -14.07 4.95
C ALA A 99 -2.33 -14.25 5.81
N GLU A 100 -1.57 -15.33 5.56
CA GLU A 100 -0.33 -15.65 6.27
C GLU A 100 0.80 -14.67 5.96
N MET A 101 0.71 -13.92 4.85
CA MET A 101 1.69 -12.90 4.47
C MET A 101 1.90 -11.87 5.59
N SER A 102 0.81 -11.48 6.27
CA SER A 102 0.86 -10.52 7.38
C SER A 102 1.60 -11.05 8.62
N GLN A 103 1.80 -12.37 8.72
CA GLN A 103 2.46 -13.03 9.85
C GLN A 103 3.96 -13.18 9.65
N SER A 104 4.49 -12.86 8.45
CA SER A 104 5.90 -12.98 8.13
C SER A 104 6.53 -11.63 7.81
N ALA A 105 7.35 -11.13 8.73
CA ALA A 105 8.11 -9.89 8.52
C ALA A 105 9.04 -9.97 7.30
N VAL A 106 9.54 -11.16 6.96
CA VAL A 106 10.35 -11.39 5.76
C VAL A 106 9.52 -11.25 4.49
N LEU A 107 8.32 -11.86 4.44
CA LEU A 107 7.43 -11.72 3.28
C LEU A 107 6.98 -10.25 3.15
N MET A 108 6.67 -9.59 4.26
CA MET A 108 6.35 -8.16 4.25
C MET A 108 7.50 -7.33 3.66
N ALA A 109 8.75 -7.58 4.05
CA ALA A 109 9.91 -6.89 3.48
C ALA A 109 10.06 -7.14 1.96
N ILE A 110 9.80 -8.35 1.48
CA ILE A 110 9.80 -8.67 0.04
C ILE A 110 8.70 -7.88 -0.69
N VAL A 111 7.48 -7.87 -0.13
CA VAL A 111 6.34 -7.13 -0.69
C VAL A 111 6.68 -5.65 -0.82
N MET A 112 7.17 -5.04 0.27
CA MET A 112 7.53 -3.61 0.30
C MET A 112 8.66 -3.27 -0.69
N GLY A 113 9.67 -4.14 -0.81
CA GLY A 113 10.76 -3.96 -1.77
C GLY A 113 10.30 -4.04 -3.23
N LEU A 114 9.44 -5.01 -3.55
CA LEU A 114 8.92 -5.18 -4.91
C LEU A 114 7.92 -4.08 -5.29
N SER A 115 7.07 -3.64 -4.35
CA SER A 115 6.09 -2.57 -4.57
C SER A 115 6.69 -1.17 -4.55
N ASP A 116 7.98 -1.01 -4.24
CA ASP A 116 8.58 0.31 -3.97
C ASP A 116 7.84 1.07 -2.85
N ALA A 117 7.27 0.37 -1.88
CA ALA A 117 6.60 0.99 -0.75
C ALA A 117 7.60 1.28 0.36
N HIS A 118 7.92 2.56 0.54
CA HIS A 118 8.80 3.04 1.60
C HIS A 118 7.92 3.40 2.82
N LEU A 119 7.79 2.47 3.77
CA LEU A 119 6.97 2.66 4.96
C LEU A 119 7.48 3.82 5.83
N ILE A 120 6.56 4.44 6.57
CA ILE A 120 6.84 5.40 7.64
C ILE A 120 6.17 4.96 8.96
N GLY A 121 6.57 5.56 10.08
CA GLY A 121 6.04 5.22 11.39
C GLY A 121 6.41 3.80 11.86
N PRO A 122 5.57 3.12 12.67
CA PRO A 122 5.87 1.80 13.24
C PRO A 122 6.18 0.72 12.19
N GLY A 123 5.57 0.81 11.01
CA GLY A 123 5.85 -0.11 9.91
C GLY A 123 7.30 -0.03 9.41
N LYS A 124 7.89 1.16 9.42
CA LYS A 124 9.30 1.37 9.08
C LYS A 124 10.23 0.69 10.09
N GLU A 125 9.97 0.88 11.38
CA GLU A 125 10.80 0.32 12.45
C GLU A 125 10.86 -1.21 12.38
N MET A 126 9.71 -1.83 12.06
CA MET A 126 9.64 -3.28 11.83
C MET A 126 10.55 -3.72 10.67
N LEU A 127 10.51 -3.04 9.53
CA LEU A 127 11.36 -3.37 8.37
C LEU A 127 12.84 -3.17 8.66
N ASP A 128 13.20 -2.07 9.32
CA ASP A 128 14.59 -1.79 9.71
C ASP A 128 15.15 -2.92 10.61
N GLY A 129 14.31 -3.49 11.49
CA GLY A 129 14.65 -4.65 12.30
C GLY A 129 14.95 -5.92 11.50
N VAL A 130 14.20 -6.18 10.43
CA VAL A 130 14.44 -7.33 9.53
C VAL A 130 15.78 -7.19 8.81
N GLU A 131 16.11 -5.99 8.33
CA GLU A 131 17.37 -5.72 7.64
C GLU A 131 18.58 -5.83 8.58
N ALA A 132 18.47 -5.32 9.80
CA ALA A 132 19.52 -5.43 10.81
C ALA A 132 19.82 -6.90 11.17
N ALA A 133 18.80 -7.76 11.23
CA ALA A 133 18.96 -9.18 11.49
C ALA A 133 19.68 -9.92 10.35
N LYS A 134 19.52 -9.49 9.08
CA LYS A 134 20.26 -10.05 7.95
C LYS A 134 21.76 -9.75 8.00
N LYS A 135 22.14 -8.55 8.46
CA LYS A 135 23.56 -8.12 8.54
C LYS A 135 24.37 -8.83 9.64
N LYS A 136 23.69 -9.52 10.58
CA LYS A 136 24.32 -10.26 11.69
C LYS A 136 24.51 -11.75 11.41
N ARG A 137 24.13 -12.23 10.22
CA ARG A 137 24.34 -13.61 9.75
C ARG A 137 25.44 -13.63 8.70
#